data_AF-A0A2K3PP71-F1
#
_entry.id   AF-A0A2K3PP71-F1
#
_cell.length_a   1.000
_cell.length_b   1.000
_cell.length_c   1.000
_cell.angle_alpha   90.00
_cell.angle_beta   90.00
_cell.angle_gamma   90.00
#
_symmetry.space_group_name_H-M   'P 1'
#
loop_
_entity.id
_entity.type
_entity.pdbx_description
1 polymer ?
#
loop_
_entity_poly.entity_id
_entity_poly.type
_entity_poly.pdbx_seq_one_letter_code
_entity_poly.pdbx_strand_id
1 'polypeptide(L)'
;GDDDYMPGNILEIELHNFMTFDYLKCKPGPRLNLVIGPNGSGKSSLVCAIALGLCGEPQLLGRATRIGLYVKRGEESGQIKITLRGEHREKFITIMRVGSNPKRLLNFFSPPPLPSPQPTSTIITPPSPLKLFTSLGIKAIPT
;
A
#
# COMPACT_ATOMS: atom_id res chain seq x y z
N GLY A 1 -20.54 22.19 28.44
CA GLY A 1 -21.04 20.88 28.89
C GLY A 1 -19.86 19.95 28.85
N ASP A 2 -19.51 19.38 30.01
CA ASP A 2 -18.32 18.55 30.18
C ASP A 2 -18.27 17.46 29.12
N ASP A 3 -17.29 17.60 28.23
CA ASP A 3 -16.94 16.64 27.20
C ASP A 3 -16.51 15.35 27.91
N ASP A 4 -17.39 14.33 27.92
CA ASP A 4 -17.29 12.98 28.53
C ASP A 4 -16.06 12.15 28.06
N TYR A 5 -15.07 12.78 27.44
CA TYR A 5 -13.88 12.12 26.91
C TYR A 5 -12.89 11.82 28.03
N MET A 6 -12.66 10.53 28.25
CA MET A 6 -11.63 10.02 29.14
C MET A 6 -10.25 10.07 28.47
N PRO A 7 -9.15 10.13 29.25
CA PRO A 7 -7.80 9.96 28.73
C PRO A 7 -7.69 8.70 27.88
N GLY A 8 -7.04 8.81 26.72
CA GLY A 8 -6.91 7.72 25.75
C GLY A 8 -8.06 7.65 24.72
N ASN A 9 -9.16 8.37 24.91
CA ASN A 9 -10.22 8.43 23.90
C ASN A 9 -9.70 9.06 22.61
N ILE A 10 -10.10 8.48 21.47
CA ILE A 10 -9.85 9.07 20.16
C ILE A 10 -10.75 10.30 20.00
N LEU A 11 -10.15 11.44 19.71
CA LEU A 11 -10.83 12.71 19.44
C LEU A 11 -11.02 12.95 17.95
N GLU A 12 -10.01 12.56 17.17
CA GLU A 12 -9.98 12.80 15.74
C GLU A 12 -9.15 11.72 15.04
N ILE A 13 -9.63 11.28 13.89
CA ILE A 13 -8.95 10.37 12.97
C ILE A 13 -8.91 11.08 11.63
N GLU A 14 -7.72 11.20 11.05
CA GLU A 14 -7.45 11.82 9.77
C GLU A 14 -6.60 10.88 8.92
N LEU A 15 -7.11 10.49 7.76
CA LEU A 15 -6.46 9.61 6.79
C LEU A 15 -6.26 10.35 5.49
N HIS A 16 -5.08 10.21 4.90
CA HIS A 16 -4.75 10.71 3.56
C HIS A 16 -4.17 9.58 2.73
N ASN A 17 -4.67 9.42 1.50
CA ASN A 17 -4.19 8.44 0.53
C ASN A 17 -4.04 7.03 1.12
N PHE A 18 -5.05 6.60 1.89
CA PHE A 18 -5.02 5.35 2.64
C PHE A 18 -6.06 4.36 2.10
N MET A 19 -5.58 3.29 1.48
CA MET A 19 -6.39 2.24 0.87
C MET A 19 -7.46 2.79 -0.09
N THR A 20 -8.71 2.84 0.36
CA THR A 20 -9.89 3.30 -0.41
C THR A 20 -10.20 4.77 -0.19
N PHE A 21 -9.52 5.45 0.75
CA PHE A 21 -9.78 6.83 1.11
C PHE A 21 -8.71 7.75 0.51
N ASP A 22 -9.14 8.75 -0.26
CA ASP A 22 -8.30 9.89 -0.64
C ASP A 22 -8.06 10.80 0.56
N TYR A 23 -9.16 11.21 1.19
CA TYR A 23 -9.16 11.97 2.42
C TYR A 23 -10.34 11.52 3.28
N LEU A 24 -10.08 11.23 4.55
CA LEU A 24 -11.12 10.95 5.53
C LEU A 24 -10.76 11.67 6.82
N LYS A 25 -11.69 12.47 7.33
CA LYS A 25 -11.58 13.10 8.64
C LYS A 25 -12.84 12.81 9.44
N CYS A 26 -12.69 12.17 10.60
CA CYS A 26 -13.82 11.88 11.47
C CYS A 26 -13.48 12.13 12.94
N LYS A 27 -14.50 12.52 13.70
CA LYS A 27 -14.43 12.80 15.13
C LYS A 27 -15.36 11.85 15.87
N PRO A 28 -14.86 10.70 16.35
CA PRO A 28 -15.67 9.79 17.13
C PRO A 28 -16.11 10.43 18.46
N GLY A 29 -17.29 10.06 18.94
CA GLY A 29 -17.78 10.43 20.25
C GLY A 29 -17.06 9.70 21.39
N PRO A 30 -17.28 10.11 22.66
CA PRO A 30 -16.53 9.62 23.82
C PRO A 30 -16.88 8.19 24.26
N ARG A 31 -17.97 7.62 23.74
CA ARG A 31 -18.49 6.31 24.12
C ARG A 31 -18.46 5.35 22.93
N LEU A 32 -19.60 4.76 22.58
CA LEU A 32 -19.72 3.83 21.46
C LEU A 32 -19.76 4.59 20.13
N ASN A 33 -18.91 4.19 19.19
CA ASN A 33 -18.92 4.66 17.82
C ASN A 33 -19.18 3.48 16.89
N LEU A 34 -20.18 3.60 16.01
CA LEU A 34 -20.56 2.55 15.09
C LEU A 34 -20.28 3.00 13.64
N VAL A 35 -19.47 2.22 12.93
CA VAL A 35 -19.14 2.47 11.52
C VAL A 35 -20.01 1.57 10.64
N ILE A 36 -21.00 2.16 9.96
CA ILE A 36 -21.93 1.46 9.06
C ILE A 36 -21.70 1.90 7.62
N GLY A 37 -21.88 0.99 6.67
CA GLY A 37 -21.77 1.29 5.25
C GLY A 37 -21.89 0.03 4.39
N PRO A 38 -22.12 0.17 3.08
CA PRO A 38 -22.23 -0.95 2.15
C PRO A 38 -20.91 -1.74 2.03
N ASN A 39 -20.98 -2.96 1.48
CA ASN A 39 -19.78 -3.76 1.23
C ASN A 39 -18.84 -3.03 0.25
N GLY A 40 -17.54 -3.03 0.55
CA GLY A 40 -16.55 -2.27 -0.21
C GLY A 40 -16.38 -0.80 0.20
N SER A 41 -17.19 -0.25 1.11
CA SER A 41 -17.10 1.16 1.53
C SER A 41 -15.86 1.54 2.36
N GLY A 42 -14.93 0.61 2.60
CA GLY A 42 -13.70 0.88 3.34
C GLY A 42 -13.79 0.77 4.87
N LYS A 43 -14.86 0.20 5.44
CA LYS A 43 -15.00 0.01 6.91
C LYS A 43 -13.81 -0.74 7.53
N SER A 44 -13.44 -1.88 6.94
CA SER A 44 -12.26 -2.63 7.40
C SER A 44 -10.97 -1.84 7.22
N SER A 45 -10.88 -0.99 6.19
CA SER A 45 -9.74 -0.10 5.96
C SER A 45 -9.63 0.95 7.07
N LEU A 46 -10.74 1.53 7.53
CA LEU A 46 -10.76 2.47 8.66
C LEU A 46 -10.29 1.79 9.96
N VAL A 47 -10.79 0.59 10.26
CA VAL A 47 -10.34 -0.18 11.42
C VAL A 47 -8.85 -0.52 11.32
N CYS A 48 -8.38 -0.89 10.13
CA CYS A 48 -6.96 -1.12 9.88
C CYS A 48 -6.13 0.15 10.14
N ALA A 49 -6.62 1.32 9.72
CA ALA A 49 -5.91 2.58 9.93
C ALA A 49 -5.79 2.92 11.42
N ILE A 50 -6.87 2.73 12.20
CA ILE A 50 -6.85 2.94 13.65
C ILE A 50 -5.84 2.00 14.32
N ALA A 51 -5.89 0.72 13.97
CA ALA A 51 -4.95 -0.26 14.49
C ALA A 51 -3.50 0.11 14.16
N LEU A 52 -3.18 0.42 12.91
CA LEU A 52 -1.83 0.82 12.49
C LEU A 52 -1.36 2.14 13.12
N GLY A 53 -2.27 3.11 13.29
CA GLY A 53 -1.97 4.40 13.88
C GLY A 53 -1.59 4.29 15.36
N LEU A 54 -2.25 3.42 16.13
CA LEU A 54 -2.12 3.34 17.60
C LEU A 54 -1.09 2.32 18.14
N CYS A 55 -0.18 1.78 17.32
CA CYS A 55 0.80 0.69 17.61
C CYS A 55 0.41 -0.74 17.23
N GLY A 56 -0.54 -0.94 16.32
CA GLY A 56 -0.73 -2.23 15.65
C GLY A 56 0.47 -2.56 14.77
N GLU A 57 1.18 -3.64 15.09
CA GLU A 57 2.19 -4.18 14.20
C GLU A 57 1.51 -4.61 12.89
N PRO A 58 2.01 -4.22 11.69
CA PRO A 58 1.35 -4.53 10.41
C PRO A 58 1.07 -6.02 10.21
N GLN A 59 1.89 -6.87 10.86
CA GLN A 59 1.77 -8.32 10.87
C GLN A 59 0.49 -8.81 11.55
N LEU A 60 0.00 -8.12 12.60
CA LEU A 60 -1.23 -8.47 13.31
C LEU A 60 -2.49 -8.23 12.47
N LEU A 61 -2.42 -7.36 11.46
CA LEU A 61 -3.53 -7.11 10.55
C LEU A 61 -3.63 -8.15 9.42
N GLY A 62 -2.65 -9.06 9.28
CA GLY A 62 -2.67 -10.19 8.34
C GLY A 62 -2.71 -9.83 6.85
N ARG A 63 -2.62 -8.54 6.50
CA ARG A 63 -2.79 -8.06 5.11
C ARG A 63 -1.49 -7.61 4.43
N ALA A 64 -0.56 -7.02 5.19
CA ALA A 64 0.66 -6.48 4.62
C ALA A 64 1.72 -6.25 5.70
N THR A 65 2.98 -6.57 5.39
CA THR A 65 4.14 -6.46 6.29
C THR A 65 4.67 -5.04 6.45
N ARG A 66 4.24 -4.09 5.60
CA ARG A 66 4.72 -2.70 5.59
C ARG A 66 3.57 -1.72 5.42
N ILE A 67 3.63 -0.59 6.12
CA ILE A 67 2.65 0.51 6.05
C ILE A 67 2.52 1.05 4.61
N GLY A 68 3.61 1.06 3.84
CA GLY A 68 3.62 1.46 2.43
C GLY A 68 2.69 0.68 1.50
N LEU A 69 2.29 -0.54 1.88
CA LEU A 69 1.34 -1.36 1.12
C LEU A 69 -0.13 -0.98 1.39
N TYR A 70 -0.38 -0.18 2.44
CA TYR A 70 -1.69 0.38 2.74
C TYR A 70 -1.92 1.74 2.06
N VAL A 71 -0.90 2.30 1.41
CA VAL A 71 -1.02 3.50 0.59
C VAL A 71 -1.95 3.22 -0.58
N LYS A 72 -2.85 4.16 -0.87
CA LYS A 72 -3.79 4.07 -2.00
C LYS A 72 -3.02 3.81 -3.30
N ARG A 73 -3.57 2.97 -4.18
CA ARG A 73 -2.96 2.68 -5.48
C ARG A 73 -2.89 3.96 -6.32
N GLY A 74 -1.73 4.23 -6.90
CA GLY A 74 -1.46 5.46 -7.66
C GLY A 74 -0.75 6.54 -6.84
N GLU A 75 -0.81 6.46 -5.52
CA GLU A 75 -0.20 7.44 -4.61
C GLU A 75 1.20 7.02 -4.17
N GLU A 76 2.07 8.01 -3.94
CA GLU A 76 3.45 7.80 -3.49
C GLU A 76 3.55 7.61 -1.99
N SER A 77 2.69 8.31 -1.25
CA SER A 77 2.67 8.34 0.20
C SER A 77 1.23 8.36 0.70
N GLY A 78 1.06 7.83 1.90
CA GLY A 78 -0.18 7.86 2.66
C GLY A 78 0.11 8.20 4.11
N GLN A 79 -0.88 8.79 4.78
CA GLN A 79 -0.74 9.27 6.14
C GLN A 79 -1.94 8.84 6.98
N ILE A 80 -1.65 8.43 8.21
CA ILE A 80 -2.62 8.17 9.26
C ILE A 80 -2.27 9.12 10.40
N LYS A 81 -3.25 9.88 10.86
CA LYS A 81 -3.11 10.77 12.00
C LYS A 81 -4.28 10.53 12.95
N ILE A 82 -3.96 10.26 14.21
CA ILE A 82 -4.95 9.98 15.25
C ILE A 82 -4.61 10.88 16.44
N THR A 83 -5.59 11.66 16.87
CA THR A 83 -5.47 12.50 18.06
C THR A 83 -6.26 11.86 19.18
N LEU A 84 -5.58 11.63 20.30
CA LEU A 84 -6.12 11.08 21.53
C LEU A 84 -6.22 12.17 22.59
N ARG A 85 -7.18 12.00 23.50
CA ARG A 85 -7.29 12.78 24.73
C ARG A 85 -6.12 12.45 25.64
N GLY A 86 -5.36 13.46 26.04
CA GLY A 86 -4.32 13.31 27.04
C GLY A 86 -4.90 13.20 28.46
N GLU A 87 -4.01 13.02 29.43
CA GLU A 87 -4.36 12.87 30.84
C GLU A 87 -5.01 14.12 31.44
N HIS A 88 -4.66 15.30 30.92
CA HIS A 88 -5.30 16.57 31.26
C HIS A 88 -6.14 17.06 30.08
N ARG A 89 -7.24 17.78 30.37
CA ARG A 89 -8.19 18.26 29.35
C ARG A 89 -7.54 19.05 28.19
N GLU A 90 -6.50 19.82 28.49
CA GLU A 90 -5.80 20.65 27.50
C GLU A 90 -4.66 19.92 26.78
N LYS A 91 -4.32 18.71 27.22
CA LYS A 91 -3.29 17.90 26.58
C LYS A 91 -3.92 16.96 25.55
N PHE A 92 -3.31 16.92 24.38
CA PHE A 92 -3.68 16.02 23.30
C PHE A 92 -2.45 15.24 22.85
N ILE A 93 -2.62 13.94 22.63
CA ILE A 93 -1.57 13.07 22.11
C ILE A 93 -1.88 12.85 20.64
N THR A 94 -1.05 13.33 19.74
CA THR A 94 -1.24 13.09 18.30
C THR A 94 -0.22 12.08 17.82
N ILE A 95 -0.71 10.96 17.29
CA ILE A 95 0.09 9.90 16.71
C ILE A 95 -0.06 9.97 15.20
N MET A 96 1.06 10.10 14.50
CA MET A 96 1.10 10.19 13.04
C MET A 96 2.00 9.10 12.47
N ARG A 97 1.48 8.34 11.51
CA ARG A 97 2.21 7.31 10.76
C ARG A 97 2.19 7.68 9.28
N VAL A 98 3.36 7.70 8.65
CA VAL A 98 3.50 7.92 7.21
C VAL A 98 3.98 6.62 6.56
N GLY A 99 3.30 6.21 5.50
CA GLY A 99 3.71 5.10 4.65
C GLY A 99 4.14 5.62 3.29
N SER A 100 5.28 5.16 2.80
CA SER A 100 5.74 5.44 1.44
C SER A 100 5.72 4.15 0.63
N ASN A 101 5.23 4.22 -0.62
CA ASN A 101 5.18 3.06 -1.50
C ASN A 101 6.57 2.77 -2.10
N PRO A 102 7.21 1.63 -1.77
CA PRO A 102 8.58 1.34 -2.24
C PRO A 102 8.67 1.12 -3.76
N LYS A 103 7.55 0.85 -4.45
CA LYS A 103 7.55 0.57 -5.89
C LYS A 103 7.96 1.77 -6.75
N ARG A 104 7.84 3.01 -6.24
CA ARG A 104 8.20 4.20 -7.01
C ARG A 104 9.66 4.62 -6.83
N LEU A 105 10.29 4.23 -5.72
CA LEU A 105 11.73 4.45 -5.53
C LEU A 105 12.58 3.57 -6.46
N LEU A 106 12.08 2.39 -6.82
CA LEU A 106 12.71 1.52 -7.83
C LEU A 106 12.64 2.12 -9.25
N ASN A 107 11.66 2.98 -9.55
CA ASN A 107 11.58 3.66 -10.85
C ASN A 107 12.62 4.80 -10.99
N PHE A 108 13.19 5.30 -9.89
CA PHE A 108 14.30 6.25 -9.93
C PHE A 108 15.66 5.58 -10.15
N PHE A 109 15.76 4.26 -9.94
CA PHE A 109 16.98 3.47 -10.12
C PHE A 109 16.92 2.52 -11.32
N SER A 110 15.94 2.65 -12.20
CA SER A 110 16.01 2.02 -13.51
C SER A 110 17.15 2.67 -14.31
N PRO A 111 18.23 1.95 -14.66
CA PRO A 111 19.24 2.50 -15.56
C PRO A 111 18.55 2.92 -16.87
N PRO A 112 18.97 4.03 -17.50
CA PRO A 112 18.40 4.44 -18.78
C PRO A 112 18.48 3.26 -19.77
N PRO A 113 17.45 3.03 -20.60
CA PRO A 113 17.50 1.97 -21.59
C PRO A 113 18.74 2.19 -22.47
N LEU A 114 19.56 1.13 -22.62
CA LEU A 114 20.68 1.18 -23.54
C LEU A 114 20.17 1.55 -24.94
N PRO A 115 20.91 2.39 -25.70
CA PRO A 115 20.52 2.73 -27.06
C PRO A 115 20.37 1.45 -27.87
N SER A 116 19.23 1.32 -28.55
CA SER A 116 18.95 0.18 -29.41
C SER A 116 20.00 0.09 -30.52
N PRO A 117 20.53 -1.12 -30.81
CA PRO A 117 21.41 -1.29 -31.96
C PRO A 117 20.64 -0.95 -33.23
N GLN A 118 21.12 0.07 -33.96
CA GLN A 118 20.57 0.43 -35.26
C GLN A 118 20.82 -0.73 -36.25
N PRO A 119 19.83 -1.13 -37.07
CA PRO A 119 20.02 -2.21 -38.02
C PRO A 119 20.89 -1.73 -39.19
N THR A 120 22.17 -2.06 -39.19
CA THR A 120 22.96 -2.06 -40.42
C THR A 120 22.59 -3.28 -41.22
N SER A 121 21.83 -3.07 -42.29
CA SER A 121 21.52 -4.09 -43.29
C SER A 121 22.82 -4.71 -43.82
N THR A 122 23.02 -6.00 -43.61
CA THR A 122 23.91 -6.80 -44.46
C THR A 122 23.23 -8.13 -44.73
N ILE A 123 22.83 -8.28 -45.98
CA ILE A 123 22.25 -9.49 -46.57
C ILE A 123 23.36 -10.54 -46.58
N ILE A 124 23.13 -11.67 -45.90
CA ILE A 124 23.85 -12.91 -46.15
C ILE A 124 22.80 -14.01 -46.28
N THR A 125 22.69 -14.56 -47.48
CA THR A 125 21.87 -15.71 -47.84
C THR A 125 22.38 -16.98 -47.16
N PRO A 126 21.52 -17.85 -46.59
CA PRO A 126 21.96 -19.17 -46.12
C PRO A 126 21.93 -20.19 -47.28
N PRO A 127 22.90 -21.13 -47.38
CA PRO A 127 22.67 -22.36 -48.11
C PRO A 127 21.85 -23.31 -47.24
N SER A 128 20.70 -23.74 -47.76
CA SER A 128 20.03 -24.98 -47.37
C SER A 128 20.92 -26.22 -47.64
N PRO A 129 20.56 -27.46 -47.24
CA PRO A 129 19.64 -27.95 -46.20
C PRO A 129 20.33 -29.00 -45.28
N LEU A 130 19.57 -29.61 -44.36
CA LEU A 130 19.88 -30.86 -43.62
C LEU A 130 20.72 -30.79 -42.31
N LYS A 131 20.18 -31.51 -41.32
CA LYS A 131 20.76 -31.96 -40.03
C LYS A 131 20.61 -31.02 -38.83
N LEU A 132 19.38 -30.95 -38.30
CA LEU A 132 19.20 -30.77 -36.85
C LEU A 132 18.15 -31.74 -36.29
N PHE A 133 18.20 -33.00 -36.72
CA PHE A 133 17.73 -34.12 -35.92
C PHE A 133 18.98 -34.81 -35.36
N THR A 134 18.98 -35.15 -34.06
CA THR A 134 20.04 -35.82 -33.24
C THR A 134 21.01 -34.95 -32.42
N SER A 135 20.51 -34.18 -31.43
CA SER A 135 21.36 -33.87 -30.26
C SER A 135 20.63 -33.62 -28.93
N LEU A 136 19.32 -33.37 -28.91
CA LEU A 136 18.57 -33.37 -27.66
C LEU A 136 17.46 -34.41 -27.74
N GLY A 137 17.82 -35.63 -27.33
CA GLY A 137 16.93 -36.78 -27.22
C GLY A 137 15.80 -36.54 -26.21
N ILE A 138 14.80 -35.76 -26.61
CA ILE A 138 13.58 -35.55 -25.85
C ILE A 138 12.43 -35.93 -26.77
N LYS A 139 11.88 -37.10 -26.51
CA LYS A 139 10.61 -37.58 -27.04
C LYS A 139 9.56 -37.35 -25.96
N ALA A 140 8.54 -36.55 -26.27
CA ALA A 140 7.30 -36.57 -25.52
C ALA A 140 6.14 -36.34 -26.51
N ILE A 141 5.37 -37.40 -26.70
CA ILE A 141 4.03 -37.43 -27.32
C ILE A 141 3.06 -37.86 -26.19
N PRO A 142 1.73 -37.82 -26.38
CA PRO A 142 0.83 -36.76 -25.98
C PRO A 142 -0.17 -37.24 -24.91
N THR A 143 -1.03 -36.35 -24.46
CA THR A 143 -2.48 -36.63 -24.34
C THR A 143 -3.24 -35.38 -24.72
#